data_AF-A0A1F5QTA3-F1
#
_entry.id   AF-A0A1F5QTA3-F1
#
_cell.length_a   1.000
_cell.length_b   1.000
_cell.length_c   1.000
_cell.angle_alpha   90.00
_cell.angle_beta   90.00
_cell.angle_gamma   90.00
#
_symmetry.space_group_name_H-M   'P 1'
#
loop_
_entity.id
_entity.type
_entity.pdbx_description
1 polymer ?
#
loop_
_entity_poly.entity_id
_entity_poly.type
_entity_poly.pdbx_seq_one_letter_code
_entity_poly.pdbx_strand_id
1 'polypeptide(L)' 'MNFQAALALGLPLGIGIAAIGSGIGLGLIGQGAMQAIGRQPEATARIQLAMIIVAALAEALTIYAFVTMFMLSPKIGG' A
#
# COMPACT_ATOMS: atom_id res chain seq x y z
N MET A 1 20.84 -20.16 -7.69
CA MET A 1 19.41 -20.16 -7.30
C MET A 1 18.60 -20.41 -8.58
N ASN A 2 17.66 -21.35 -8.61
CA ASN A 2 16.81 -21.56 -9.78
C ASN A 2 15.64 -20.55 -9.80
N PHE A 3 14.94 -20.46 -10.93
CA PHE A 3 13.87 -19.46 -11.12
C PHE A 3 12.73 -19.61 -10.11
N GLN A 4 12.29 -20.84 -9.81
CA GLN A 4 11.24 -21.11 -8.84
C GLN A 4 11.64 -20.67 -7.42
N ALA A 5 12.87 -20.99 -6.98
CA ALA A 5 13.37 -20.55 -5.67
C ALA A 5 13.51 -19.01 -5.59
N ALA A 6 13.86 -18.36 -6.70
CA ALA A 6 13.91 -16.90 -6.76
C ALA A 6 12.51 -16.28 -6.56
N LEU A 7 11.47 -16.83 -7.21
CA LEU A 7 10.10 -16.38 -7.03
C LEU A 7 9.55 -16.66 -5.62
N ALA A 8 9.82 -17.86 -5.10
CA ALA A 8 9.35 -18.28 -3.77
C ALA A 8 9.82 -17.36 -2.64
N LEU A 9 11.02 -16.80 -2.77
CA LEU A 9 11.57 -15.84 -1.80
C LEU A 9 11.25 -14.39 -2.18
N GLY A 10 11.39 -14.04 -3.46
CA GLY A 10 11.30 -12.66 -3.94
C GLY A 10 9.89 -12.07 -3.85
N LEU A 11 8.85 -12.84 -4.18
CA LEU A 11 7.47 -12.37 -4.15
C LEU A 11 6.98 -11.99 -2.73
N PRO A 12 7.07 -12.88 -1.71
CA PRO A 12 6.62 -12.55 -0.36
C PRO A 12 7.47 -11.44 0.29
N LEU A 13 8.77 -11.38 0.01
CA LEU A 13 9.62 -10.29 0.49
C LEU A 13 9.24 -8.96 -0.16
N GLY A 14 9.08 -8.94 -1.49
CA GLY A 14 8.72 -7.74 -2.23
C GLY A 14 7.38 -7.16 -1.79
N ILE A 15 6.36 -8.00 -1.61
CA ILE A 15 5.06 -7.52 -1.13
C ILE A 15 5.12 -7.07 0.33
N GLY A 16 5.90 -7.73 1.19
CA GLY A 16 6.08 -7.31 2.57
C GLY A 16 6.70 -5.91 2.67
N ILE A 17 7.73 -5.63 1.85
CA ILE A 17 8.37 -4.31 1.78
C ILE A 17 7.39 -3.26 1.25
N ALA A 18 6.63 -3.57 0.20
CA ALA A 18 5.62 -2.67 -0.34
C ALA A 18 4.55 -2.32 0.71
N ALA A 19 4.04 -3.34 1.43
CA ALA A 19 3.05 -3.18 2.49
C ALA A 19 3.56 -2.31 3.64
N ILE A 20 4.82 -2.43 4.04
CA ILE A 20 5.43 -1.55 5.06
C ILE A 20 5.43 -0.10 4.57
N GLY A 21 5.85 0.15 3.32
CA GLY A 21 5.86 1.48 2.71
C GLY A 21 4.46 2.12 2.67
N SER A 22 3.46 1.39 2.19
CA SER A 22 2.07 1.89 2.18
C SER A 22 1.52 2.08 3.60
N GLY A 23 1.80 1.18 4.54
CA GLY A 23 1.37 1.32 5.93
C GLY A 23 1.88 2.60 6.58
N ILE A 24 3.16 2.92 6.39
CA ILE A 24 3.76 4.18 6.87
C ILE A 24 3.11 5.38 6.17
N GLY A 25 2.98 5.34 4.85
CA GLY A 25 2.37 6.41 4.05
C GLY A 25 0.94 6.72 4.51
N LEU A 26 0.11 5.69 4.67
CA LEU A 26 -1.26 5.82 5.17
C LEU A 26 -1.33 6.36 6.59
N GLY A 27 -0.42 5.93 7.47
CA GLY A 27 -0.31 6.46 8.82
C GLY A 27 -0.06 7.97 8.84
N LEU A 28 0.87 8.44 8.01
CA LEU A 28 1.17 9.87 7.87
C LEU A 28 0.01 10.66 7.27
N ILE A 29 -0.64 10.13 6.24
CA ILE A 29 -1.82 10.72 5.61
C ILE A 29 -2.96 10.86 6.64
N GLY A 30 -3.25 9.79 7.38
CA GLY A 30 -4.28 9.78 8.42
C GLY A 30 -3.95 10.75 9.56
N GLN A 31 -2.71 10.78 10.03
CA GLN A 31 -2.27 11.74 11.05
C GLN A 31 -2.47 13.19 10.59
N GLY A 32 -2.07 13.52 9.36
CA GLY A 32 -2.25 14.86 8.79
C GLY A 32 -3.73 15.24 8.68
N ALA A 33 -4.58 14.32 8.23
CA ALA A 33 -6.02 14.52 8.15
C ALA A 33 -6.65 14.77 9.53
N MET A 34 -6.29 13.98 10.55
CA MET A 34 -6.82 14.14 11.90
C MET A 34 -6.40 15.49 12.52
N GLN A 35 -5.16 15.93 12.31
CA GLN A 35 -4.72 17.26 12.77
C GLN A 35 -5.47 18.39 12.06
N ALA A 36 -5.70 18.26 10.75
CA ALA A 36 -6.45 19.25 9.98
C ALA A 36 -7.92 19.34 10.45
N ILE A 37 -8.57 18.19 10.68
CA ILE A 37 -9.93 18.11 11.20
C ILE A 37 -10.02 18.73 12.60
N GLY A 38 -9.05 18.42 13.48
CA GLY A 38 -9.01 19.01 14.83
C GLY A 38 -8.88 20.54 14.83
N ARG A 39 -8.26 21.13 13.79
CA ARG A 39 -8.15 22.59 13.62
C ARG A 39 -9.36 23.23 12.96
N GLN A 40 -10.01 22.52 12.03
CA GLN A 40 -11.17 23.00 11.27
C GLN A 40 -12.23 21.88 11.16
N PRO A 41 -13.07 21.69 12.19
CA PRO A 41 -14.08 20.64 12.21
C PRO A 41 -15.12 20.78 11.08
N GLU A 42 -15.44 22.01 10.68
CA GLU A 42 -16.42 22.28 9.61
C GLU A 42 -15.93 21.78 8.23
N ALA A 43 -14.62 21.62 8.05
CA ALA A 43 -14.01 21.17 6.80
C ALA A 43 -13.85 19.63 6.71
N THR A 44 -14.37 18.87 7.67
CA THR A 44 -14.15 17.41 7.80
C THR A 44 -14.39 16.63 6.50
N ALA A 45 -15.54 16.83 5.85
CA ALA A 45 -15.89 16.09 4.63
C ALA A 45 -14.89 16.35 3.49
N ARG A 46 -14.42 17.60 3.34
CA ARG A 46 -13.44 17.96 2.31
C ARG A 46 -12.07 17.37 2.61
N ILE A 47 -11.66 17.37 3.89
CA ILE A 47 -10.39 16.76 4.33
C ILE A 47 -10.41 15.25 4.11
N GLN A 48 -11.50 14.57 4.47
CA GLN A 48 -11.66 13.13 4.26
C GLN A 48 -11.62 12.76 2.78
N LEU A 49 -12.27 13.54 1.91
CA LEU A 49 -12.21 13.31 0.47
C LEU A 49 -10.78 13.41 -0.06
N ALA A 50 -10.04 14.47 0.31
CA ALA A 50 -8.65 14.62 -0.09
C ALA A 50 -7.77 13.49 0.47
N MET A 51 -7.98 13.10 1.73
CA MET A 51 -7.29 12.01 2.39
C MET A 51 -7.47 10.68 1.64
N ILE A 52 -8.71 10.33 1.27
CA ILE A 52 -9.01 9.08 0.55
C ILE A 52 -8.35 9.06 -0.83
N ILE A 53 -8.36 10.19 -1.56
CA ILE A 53 -7.70 10.27 -2.87
C ILE A 53 -6.19 10.01 -2.74
N VAL A 54 -5.53 10.68 -1.78
CA VAL A 54 -4.09 10.50 -1.56
C VAL A 54 -3.78 9.10 -1.03
N ALA A 55 -4.61 8.56 -0.14
CA ALA A 55 -4.49 7.20 0.37
C ALA A 55 -4.56 6.16 -0.76
N ALA A 56 -5.52 6.30 -1.69
CA ALA A 56 -5.64 5.40 -2.84
C ALA A 56 -4.42 5.47 -3.76
N LEU A 57 -3.87 6.67 -4.00
CA LEU A 57 -2.64 6.83 -4.77
C LEU A 57 -1.43 6.20 -4.05
N ALA A 58 -1.35 6.33 -2.72
CA ALA A 58 -0.30 5.72 -1.92
C ALA A 58 -0.39 4.18 -1.86
N GLU A 59 -1.60 3.61 -1.93
CA GLU A 59 -1.81 2.16 -1.98
C GLU A 59 -1.59 1.54 -3.37
N ALA A 60 -1.71 2.32 -4.45
CA ALA A 60 -1.65 1.80 -5.82
C ALA A 60 -0.38 0.97 -6.10
N LEU A 61 0.78 1.38 -5.55
CA LEU A 61 2.04 0.66 -5.73
C LEU A 61 2.06 -0.69 -5.01
N THR A 62 1.48 -0.77 -3.81
CA THR A 62 1.35 -2.03 -3.06
C THR A 62 0.35 -2.96 -3.72
N ILE A 63 -0.72 -2.42 -4.30
CA ILE A 63 -1.66 -3.20 -5.12
C ILE A 63 -0.95 -3.78 -6.35
N TYR A 64 -0.08 -3.02 -7.04
CA TYR A 64 0.70 -3.57 -8.16
C TYR A 64 1.65 -4.70 -7.72
N ALA A 65 2.28 -4.58 -6.55
CA ALA A 65 3.09 -5.66 -5.98
C ALA A 65 2.24 -6.90 -5.65
N PHE A 66 1.05 -6.71 -5.06
CA PHE A 66 0.09 -7.77 -4.77
C PHE A 66 -0.40 -8.47 -6.04
N VAL A 67 -0.81 -7.73 -7.06
CA VAL A 67 -1.24 -8.30 -8.35
C VAL A 67 -0.10 -9.11 -8.99
N THR A 68 1.12 -8.59 -8.95
CA THR A 68 2.30 -9.30 -9.48
C THR A 68 2.55 -10.62 -8.73
N MET A 69 2.40 -10.64 -7.41
CA MET A 69 2.47 -11.85 -6.60
C MET A 69 1.40 -12.87 -7.04
N PHE A 70 0.15 -12.46 -7.20
CA PHE A 70 -0.93 -13.35 -7.65
C PHE A 70 -0.68 -13.93 -9.04
N MET A 71 -0.19 -13.12 -9.98
CA MET A 71 0.08 -13.56 -11.35
C MET A 71 1.26 -14.54 -11.45
N LEU A 72 2.24 -14.45 -10.55
CA LEU A 72 3.46 -15.26 -10.61
C LEU A 72 3.47 -16.43 -9.63
N SER A 73 2.62 -16.42 -8.59
CA SER A 73 2.51 -17.50 -7.60
C SER A 73 2.31 -18.90 -8.22
N PRO A 74 1.47 -19.10 -9.26
CA PRO A 74 1.31 -20.42 -9.89
C PRO A 74 2.60 -20.99 -10.49
N LYS A 75 3.59 -20.15 -10.82
CA LYS A 75 4.87 -20.58 -11.41
C LYS A 75 5.88 -21.12 -10.40
N ILE A 76 5.56 -21.12 -9.10
CA ILE A 76 6.45 -21.62 -8.04
C ILE A 76 6.32 -23.15 -7.90
N GLY A 77 5.12 -23.70 -8.07
CA GLY A 77 4.82 -25.12 -7.86
C GLY A 77 4.62 -25.96 -9.12
N GLY A 78 4.76 -25.34 -10.30
CA GLY A 78 4.70 -25.99 -11.61
C GLY A 78 6.07 -26.27 -12.21
#